data_AF-A0A4Z0VVC2-F1
#
_entry.id   AF-A0A4Z0VVC2-F1
#
_cell.length_a   1.000
_cell.length_b   1.000
_cell.length_c   1.000
_cell.angle_alpha   90.00
_cell.angle_beta   90.00
_cell.angle_gamma   90.00
#
_symmetry.space_group_name_H-M   'P 1'
#
loop_
_entity.id
_entity.type
_entity.pdbx_description
1 polymer ?
#
loop_
_entity_poly.entity_id
_entity_poly.type
_entity_poly.pdbx_seq_one_letter_code
_entity_poly.pdbx_strand_id
1 'polypeptide(L)'
;MDENLNIKDIQNFIKEEIKDFSFSQFKKDIKKINDKELLLRIWGAIREINRDFKIGELKKGNLKGIRTYKFKVKSRNYRIAYYVEKEKINIIYLHVGNRENFYKDIEKHFSKNILKMIEKNGI
;
A
#
# COMPACT_ATOMS: atom_id res chain seq x y z
N MET A 1 -15.44 -16.40 -12.51
CA MET A 1 -14.37 -15.99 -11.56
C MET A 1 -13.90 -17.29 -10.95
N ASP A 2 -12.66 -17.71 -11.24
CA ASP A 2 -12.18 -19.08 -10.97
C ASP A 2 -12.34 -19.47 -9.50
N GLU A 3 -13.06 -20.57 -9.23
CA GLU A 3 -13.31 -21.08 -7.87
C GLU A 3 -12.03 -21.60 -7.18
N ASN A 4 -10.92 -21.71 -7.92
CA ASN A 4 -9.66 -22.33 -7.47
C ASN A 4 -8.52 -21.36 -7.12
N LEU A 5 -8.71 -20.03 -7.13
CA LEU A 5 -7.61 -19.11 -6.79
C LEU A 5 -7.12 -19.36 -5.35
N ASN A 6 -5.89 -19.83 -5.22
CA ASN A 6 -5.26 -20.05 -3.92
C ASN A 6 -4.57 -18.76 -3.43
N ILE A 7 -4.15 -18.74 -2.16
CA ILE A 7 -3.50 -17.58 -1.54
C ILE A 7 -2.24 -17.13 -2.31
N LYS A 8 -1.42 -18.07 -2.78
CA LYS A 8 -0.17 -17.76 -3.49
C LYS A 8 -0.45 -17.10 -4.83
N ASP A 9 -1.49 -17.53 -5.54
CA ASP A 9 -1.90 -16.93 -6.81
C ASP A 9 -2.27 -15.46 -6.60
N ILE A 10 -3.11 -15.18 -5.60
CA ILE A 10 -3.54 -13.79 -5.28
C ILE A 10 -2.34 -12.94 -4.86
N GLN A 11 -1.45 -13.46 -4.02
CA GLN A 11 -0.21 -12.77 -3.64
C GLN A 11 0.67 -12.44 -4.86
N ASN A 12 0.74 -13.34 -5.84
CA ASN A 12 1.52 -13.14 -7.06
C ASN A 12 0.85 -12.11 -7.98
N PHE A 13 -0.47 -12.17 -8.18
CA PHE A 13 -1.19 -11.16 -8.96
C PHE A 13 -1.01 -9.75 -8.38
N ILE A 14 -1.13 -9.61 -7.06
CA ILE A 14 -0.87 -8.33 -6.40
C ILE A 14 0.58 -7.87 -6.65
N LYS A 15 1.57 -8.76 -6.50
CA LYS A 15 2.99 -8.42 -6.69
C LYS A 15 3.30 -7.98 -8.12
N GLU A 16 2.73 -8.63 -9.13
CA GLU A 16 2.92 -8.23 -10.52
C GLU A 16 2.26 -6.88 -10.80
N GLU A 17 1.05 -6.63 -10.28
CA GLU A 17 0.34 -5.35 -10.47
C GLU A 17 1.10 -4.15 -9.86
N ILE A 18 1.86 -4.37 -8.79
CA ILE A 18 2.61 -3.31 -8.09
C ILE A 18 4.13 -3.38 -8.32
N LYS A 19 4.61 -4.23 -9.25
CA LYS A 19 6.01 -4.67 -9.31
C LYS A 19 7.01 -3.51 -9.35
N ASP A 20 6.74 -2.53 -10.20
CA ASP A 20 7.61 -1.36 -10.43
C ASP A 20 7.21 -0.16 -9.56
N PHE A 21 6.10 -0.29 -8.82
CA PHE A 21 5.40 0.78 -8.14
C PHE A 21 5.24 0.49 -6.64
N SER A 22 6.19 -0.23 -6.04
CA SER A 22 6.13 -0.57 -4.61
C SER A 22 7.48 -0.76 -3.94
N PHE A 23 7.54 -0.41 -2.66
CA PHE A 23 8.68 -0.72 -1.80
C PHE A 23 8.71 -2.21 -1.46
N SER A 24 9.93 -2.70 -1.17
CA SER A 24 10.14 -4.07 -0.69
C SER A 24 9.31 -4.40 0.55
N GLN A 25 9.02 -3.41 1.39
CA GLN A 25 8.18 -3.57 2.58
C GLN A 25 6.75 -3.96 2.21
N PHE A 26 6.11 -3.28 1.26
CA PHE A 26 4.77 -3.63 0.81
C PHE A 26 4.71 -5.06 0.26
N LYS A 27 5.70 -5.47 -0.55
CA LYS A 27 5.80 -6.85 -1.07
C LYS A 27 5.94 -7.89 0.05
N LYS A 28 6.68 -7.55 1.12
CA LYS A 28 6.81 -8.39 2.33
C LYS A 28 5.51 -8.47 3.10
N ASP A 29 4.76 -7.38 3.21
CA ASP A 29 3.45 -7.36 3.88
C ASP A 29 2.48 -8.31 3.16
N ILE A 30 2.36 -8.20 1.84
CA ILE A 30 1.52 -9.09 1.02
C ILE A 30 1.90 -10.56 1.22
N LYS A 31 3.20 -10.88 1.19
CA LYS A 31 3.69 -12.26 1.35
C LYS A 31 3.33 -12.87 2.71
N LYS A 32 3.21 -12.07 3.78
CA LYS A 32 2.91 -12.53 5.14
C LYS A 32 1.42 -12.81 5.36
N ILE A 33 0.54 -12.31 4.50
CA ILE A 33 -0.90 -12.43 4.68
C ILE A 33 -1.37 -13.80 4.16
N ASN A 34 -1.93 -14.59 5.07
CA ASN A 34 -2.53 -15.91 4.78
C ASN A 34 -4.06 -15.89 4.84
N ASP A 35 -4.69 -14.70 4.80
CA ASP A 35 -6.15 -14.55 4.73
C ASP A 35 -6.55 -14.17 3.30
N LYS A 36 -7.28 -15.06 2.62
CA LYS A 36 -7.74 -14.90 1.24
C LYS A 36 -8.67 -13.69 1.07
N GLU A 37 -9.58 -13.47 2.00
CA GLU A 37 -10.52 -12.33 1.95
C GLU A 37 -9.77 -11.01 2.10
N LEU A 38 -8.80 -10.96 3.01
CA LEU A 38 -7.94 -9.80 3.17
C LEU A 38 -7.12 -9.50 1.91
N LEU A 39 -6.51 -10.51 1.29
CA LEU A 39 -5.75 -10.33 0.05
C LEU A 39 -6.64 -9.81 -1.09
N LEU A 40 -7.82 -10.40 -1.28
CA LEU A 40 -8.77 -9.92 -2.29
C LEU A 40 -9.20 -8.48 -2.03
N ARG A 41 -9.44 -8.11 -0.77
CA ARG A 41 -9.81 -6.73 -0.44
C ARG A 41 -8.65 -5.75 -0.66
N ILE A 42 -7.41 -6.15 -0.36
CA ILE A 42 -6.19 -5.37 -0.65
C ILE A 42 -6.05 -5.16 -2.16
N TRP A 43 -6.26 -6.21 -2.94
CA TRP A 43 -6.21 -6.11 -4.40
C TRP A 43 -7.26 -5.14 -4.94
N GLY A 44 -8.50 -5.21 -4.43
CA GLY A 44 -9.53 -4.22 -4.73
C GLY A 44 -9.13 -2.80 -4.32
N ALA A 45 -8.51 -2.63 -3.16
CA ALA A 45 -8.04 -1.32 -2.67
C ALA A 45 -6.95 -0.72 -3.57
N ILE A 46 -6.02 -1.52 -4.07
CA ILE A 46 -5.00 -1.10 -5.05
C ILE A 46 -5.68 -0.56 -6.31
N ARG A 47 -6.69 -1.26 -6.84
CA ARG A 47 -7.44 -0.81 -8.02
C ARG A 47 -8.26 0.45 -7.79
N GLU A 48 -8.85 0.59 -6.61
CA GLU A 48 -9.53 1.83 -6.18
C GLU A 48 -8.55 3.01 -6.18
N ILE A 49 -7.35 2.83 -5.59
CA ILE A 49 -6.30 3.85 -5.54
C ILE A 49 -5.74 4.16 -6.93
N ASN A 50 -5.56 3.15 -7.79
CA ASN A 50 -5.10 3.35 -9.17
C ASN A 50 -6.11 4.14 -10.01
N ARG A 51 -7.41 3.97 -9.76
CA ARG A 51 -8.47 4.72 -10.44
C ARG A 51 -8.57 6.17 -9.97
N ASP A 52 -8.43 6.40 -8.66
CA ASP A 52 -8.36 7.73 -8.09
C ASP A 52 -7.34 7.77 -6.95
N PHE A 53 -6.14 8.26 -7.26
CA PHE A 53 -5.07 8.34 -6.28
C PHE A 53 -5.38 9.32 -5.13
N LYS A 54 -6.41 10.17 -5.24
CA LYS A 54 -6.76 11.16 -4.22
C LYS A 54 -7.67 10.60 -3.12
N ILE A 55 -8.21 9.39 -3.26
CA ILE A 55 -9.16 8.79 -2.29
C ILE A 55 -8.56 8.57 -0.89
N GLY A 56 -7.23 8.45 -0.77
CA GLY A 56 -6.54 8.33 0.51
C GLY A 56 -6.29 9.69 1.16
N GLU A 57 -6.31 9.72 2.49
CA GLU A 57 -6.03 10.92 3.29
C GLU A 57 -4.56 11.32 3.16
N LEU A 58 -4.28 12.54 2.67
CA LEU A 58 -2.93 13.09 2.62
C LEU A 58 -2.46 13.47 4.03
N LYS A 59 -1.37 12.83 4.48
CA LYS A 59 -0.80 13.07 5.80
C LYS A 59 0.01 14.37 5.83
N LYS A 60 0.13 14.92 7.04
CA LYS A 60 0.91 16.12 7.39
C LYS A 60 2.02 15.75 8.38
N GLY A 61 2.86 16.71 8.75
CA GLY A 61 3.90 16.49 9.77
C GLY A 61 5.02 15.56 9.31
N ASN A 62 5.35 14.54 10.11
CA ASN A 62 6.45 13.61 9.84
C ASN A 62 6.22 12.71 8.62
N LEU A 63 4.97 12.54 8.21
CA LEU A 63 4.56 11.72 7.06
C LEU A 63 4.02 12.58 5.90
N LYS A 64 4.39 13.87 5.87
CA LYS A 64 3.96 14.78 4.79
C LYS A 64 4.30 14.19 3.43
N GLY A 65 3.29 14.09 2.55
CA GLY A 65 3.44 13.51 1.21
C GLY A 65 2.92 12.08 1.09
N ILE A 66 2.82 11.33 2.20
CA ILE A 66 2.19 10.01 2.21
C ILE A 66 0.67 10.16 2.25
N ARG A 67 -0.03 9.34 1.47
CA ARG A 67 -1.47 9.13 1.55
C ARG A 67 -1.79 7.81 2.24
N THR A 68 -2.89 7.78 3.00
CA THR A 68 -3.38 6.56 3.63
C THR A 68 -4.81 6.27 3.23
N TYR A 69 -5.05 5.12 2.60
CA TYR A 69 -6.39 4.64 2.24
C TYR A 69 -6.86 3.60 3.25
N LYS A 70 -8.04 3.80 3.85
CA LYS A 70 -8.61 2.93 4.89
C LYS A 70 -9.68 2.02 4.29
N PHE A 71 -9.63 0.74 4.64
CA PHE A 71 -10.67 -0.24 4.30
C PHE A 71 -10.93 -1.20 5.46
N LYS A 72 -12.00 -1.98 5.37
CA LYS A 72 -12.43 -2.93 6.41
C LYS A 72 -12.53 -4.33 5.83
N VAL A 73 -12.15 -5.32 6.62
CA VAL A 73 -12.38 -6.76 6.36
C VAL A 73 -12.91 -7.35 7.66
N LYS A 74 -14.08 -7.99 7.61
CA LYS A 74 -14.82 -8.43 8.81
C LYS A 74 -14.98 -7.28 9.82
N SER A 75 -14.49 -7.45 11.05
CA SER A 75 -14.50 -6.44 12.12
C SER A 75 -13.21 -5.60 12.21
N ARG A 76 -12.21 -5.85 11.36
CA ARG A 76 -10.87 -5.23 11.45
C ARG A 76 -10.66 -4.12 10.43
N ASN A 77 -10.02 -3.03 10.86
CA ASN A 77 -9.65 -1.90 10.01
C ASN A 77 -8.20 -2.04 9.52
N TYR A 78 -8.01 -1.87 8.23
CA TYR A 78 -6.72 -1.91 7.56
C TYR A 78 -6.44 -0.59 6.83
N ARG A 79 -5.17 -0.36 6.51
CA ARG A 79 -4.74 0.78 5.70
C ARG A 79 -3.65 0.39 4.71
N ILE A 80 -3.67 1.06 3.57
CA ILE A 80 -2.55 1.12 2.62
C ILE A 80 -1.92 2.51 2.70
N ALA A 81 -0.61 2.56 2.90
CA ALA A 81 0.19 3.76 2.72
C ALA A 81 0.76 3.78 1.29
N TYR A 82 0.63 4.91 0.62
CA TYR A 82 1.16 5.13 -0.72
C TYR A 82 1.64 6.57 -0.90
N TYR A 83 2.55 6.78 -1.84
CA TYR A 83 3.02 8.09 -2.28
C TYR A 83 2.55 8.34 -3.72
N VAL A 84 2.36 9.60 -4.09
CA VAL A 84 1.98 9.99 -5.46
C VAL A 84 3.03 10.95 -5.99
N GLU A 85 3.78 10.51 -6.99
CA GLU A 85 4.76 11.35 -7.68
C GLU A 85 4.04 12.40 -8.54
N LYS A 86 4.39 13.67 -8.34
CA LYS A 86 3.66 14.80 -8.94
C LYS A 86 3.84 14.91 -10.45
N GLU A 87 4.98 14.49 -10.99
CA GLU A 87 5.33 14.72 -12.40
C GLU A 87 4.70 13.71 -13.34
N LYS A 88 4.60 12.44 -12.90
CA LYS A 88 4.14 11.32 -13.74
C LYS A 88 2.84 10.67 -13.25
N ILE A 89 2.27 11.14 -12.14
CA ILE A 89 1.12 10.51 -11.45
C ILE A 89 1.41 9.03 -11.16
N ASN A 90 2.65 8.72 -10.77
CA ASN A 90 3.02 7.38 -10.34
C ASN A 90 2.61 7.16 -8.89
N ILE A 91 1.89 6.07 -8.62
CA ILE A 91 1.53 5.65 -7.27
C ILE A 91 2.60 4.69 -6.77
N ILE A 92 3.24 4.98 -5.64
CA ILE A 92 4.24 4.10 -5.03
C ILE A 92 3.69 3.53 -3.73
N TYR A 93 3.43 2.23 -3.69
CA TYR A 93 2.90 1.53 -2.52
C TYR A 93 3.99 1.28 -1.47
N LEU A 94 3.75 1.71 -0.23
CA LEU A 94 4.74 1.76 0.84
C LEU A 94 4.56 0.64 1.88
N HIS A 95 3.35 0.53 2.43
CA HIS A 95 3.02 -0.42 3.50
C HIS A 95 1.52 -0.78 3.51
N VAL A 96 1.17 -2.00 3.93
CA VAL A 96 -0.21 -2.39 4.25
C VAL A 96 -0.28 -3.10 5.60
N GLY A 97 -1.23 -2.71 6.45
CA GLY A 97 -1.33 -3.25 7.82
C GLY A 97 -2.60 -2.88 8.57
N ASN A 98 -2.78 -3.45 9.77
CA ASN A 98 -3.88 -3.14 10.67
C ASN A 98 -3.60 -1.85 11.49
N ARG A 99 -4.62 -1.27 12.14
CA ARG A 99 -4.48 0.02 12.84
C ARG A 99 -3.46 0.04 13.98
N GLU A 100 -3.29 -1.04 14.72
CA GLU A 100 -2.57 -1.03 16.01
C GLU A 100 -1.10 -0.58 15.90
N ASN A 101 -0.43 -0.94 14.80
CA ASN A 101 0.99 -0.60 14.60
C ASN A 101 1.28 0.22 13.33
N PHE A 102 0.28 0.43 12.46
CA PHE A 102 0.48 1.06 11.15
C PHE A 102 1.27 2.38 11.18
N TYR A 103 0.91 3.32 12.06
CA TYR A 103 1.59 4.62 12.09
C TYR A 103 3.04 4.51 12.60
N LYS A 104 3.30 3.63 13.57
CA LYS A 104 4.66 3.36 14.06
C LYS A 104 5.53 2.74 12.96
N ASP A 105 4.96 1.79 12.22
CA ASP A 105 5.66 1.09 11.15
C ASP A 105 5.99 2.05 10.00
N ILE A 106 5.05 2.88 9.57
CA ILE A 106 5.34 3.85 8.50
C ILE A 106 6.31 4.95 8.94
N GLU A 107 6.26 5.42 10.18
CA GLU A 107 7.24 6.41 10.66
C GLU A 107 8.65 5.83 10.76
N LYS A 108 8.77 4.58 11.21
CA LYS A 108 10.03 3.84 11.27
C LYS A 108 10.63 3.60 9.89
N HIS A 109 9.80 3.20 8.92
CA HIS A 109 10.26 2.80 7.59
C HIS A 109 10.29 3.93 6.56
N PHE A 110 9.56 5.03 6.79
CA PHE A 110 9.35 6.11 5.82
C PHE A 110 9.42 7.50 6.47
N SER A 111 10.52 7.73 7.20
CA SER A 111 10.81 9.04 7.80
C SER A 111 10.92 10.15 6.74
N LYS A 112 10.88 11.42 7.20
CA LYS A 112 11.10 12.60 6.33
C LYS A 112 12.30 12.50 5.40
N ASN A 113 13.38 11.83 5.81
CA ASN A 113 14.57 11.67 4.99
C ASN A 113 14.35 10.71 3.81
N ILE A 114 13.61 9.62 4.02
CA ILE A 114 13.26 8.67 2.97
C ILE A 114 12.28 9.32 1.98
N LEU A 115 11.35 10.15 2.47
CA LEU A 115 10.44 10.90 1.61
C LEU A 115 11.17 11.95 0.75
N LYS A 116 12.13 12.68 1.33
CA LYS A 116 13.04 13.55 0.56
C LYS A 116 13.84 12.77 -0.49
N MET A 117 14.24 11.53 -0.17
CA MET A 117 14.97 10.68 -1.11
C MET A 117 14.08 10.24 -2.29
N ILE A 118 12.82 9.89 -2.03
CA ILE A 118 11.82 9.55 -3.07
C ILE A 118 11.53 10.77 -3.95
N GLU A 119 11.37 11.95 -3.34
CA GLU A 119 11.16 13.21 -4.08
C GLU A 119 12.36 13.61 -4.95
N LYS A 120 13.60 13.29 -4.52
CA LYS A 120 14.83 13.69 -5.21
C LYS A 120 15.29 12.70 -6.29
N ASN A 121 15.07 11.42 -6.08
CA ASN A 121 15.62 10.36 -6.93
C ASN A 121 14.49 9.54 -7.55
N GLY A 122 13.41 10.20 -7.99
CA GLY A 122 12.18 9.59 -8.51
C GLY A 122 12.42 8.18 -9.05
N ILE A 123 11.82 7.20 -8.37
CA ILE A 123 11.88 5.80 -8.83
C ILE A 123 11.26 5.74 -10.22
#